data_AF-A0A3N0WXI1-F1
#
_entry.id   AF-A0A3N0WXI1-F1
#
_cell.length_a   1.000
_cell.length_b   1.000
_cell.length_c   1.000
_cell.angle_alpha   90.00
_cell.angle_beta   90.00
_cell.angle_gamma   90.00
#
_symmetry.space_group_name_H-M   'P 1'
#
loop_
_entity.id
_entity.type
_entity.pdbx_description
1 polymer ?
#
loop_
_entity_poly.entity_id
_entity_poly.type
_entity_poly.pdbx_seq_one_letter_code
_entity_poly.pdbx_strand_id
1 'polypeptide(L)'
;MVYAGSNPAGGARKQENNTDMYVCKLGHTTSAKNKLEEEFFQYLKEIDRIWVEDEKVEELKKDILSAYSKRCEKHPRCKPLQKSFYKGFDNKEDFILSGSNASFTLLKTK
;
A
#
# COMPACT_ATOMS: atom_id res chain seq x y z
N MET A 1 -21.61 -52.24 -36.82
CA MET A 1 -20.31 -51.70 -37.26
C MET A 1 -19.70 -50.98 -36.07
N VAL A 2 -18.40 -51.20 -35.88
CA VAL A 2 -17.54 -50.96 -34.72
C VAL A 2 -17.39 -49.50 -34.23
N TYR A 3 -17.40 -49.37 -32.89
CA TYR A 3 -16.62 -48.54 -31.95
C TYR A 3 -16.50 -47.00 -32.02
N ALA A 4 -16.75 -46.42 -30.83
CA ALA A 4 -15.92 -45.51 -30.02
C ALA A 4 -15.60 -44.08 -30.51
N GLY A 5 -15.66 -43.14 -29.56
CA GLY A 5 -15.10 -41.80 -29.71
C GLY A 5 -15.72 -40.80 -28.73
N SER A 6 -15.47 -40.93 -27.42
CA SER A 6 -14.48 -40.10 -26.71
C SER A 6 -15.08 -38.82 -26.13
N ASN A 7 -15.25 -38.85 -24.81
CA ASN A 7 -15.41 -37.70 -23.95
C ASN A 7 -14.01 -37.10 -23.70
N PRO A 8 -13.74 -35.82 -24.00
CA PRO A 8 -12.69 -35.06 -23.32
C PRO A 8 -13.40 -34.08 -22.37
N ALA A 9 -13.43 -34.36 -21.06
CA ALA A 9 -12.35 -34.05 -20.14
C ALA A 9 -11.90 -32.57 -20.20
N GLY A 10 -12.09 -31.88 -19.09
CA GLY A 10 -11.25 -30.73 -18.75
C GLY A 10 -11.67 -29.39 -19.32
N GLY A 11 -12.85 -28.90 -18.94
CA GLY A 11 -13.08 -27.46 -18.93
C GLY A 11 -12.10 -26.83 -17.95
N ALA A 12 -11.07 -26.19 -18.48
CA ALA A 12 -10.00 -25.53 -17.75
C ALA A 12 -10.56 -24.72 -16.58
N ARG A 13 -10.18 -25.06 -15.34
CA ARG A 13 -10.14 -24.07 -14.27
C ARG A 13 -9.30 -22.93 -14.82
N LYS A 14 -9.93 -21.79 -15.11
CA LYS A 14 -9.21 -20.52 -15.29
C LYS A 14 -8.26 -20.45 -14.10
N GLN A 15 -6.96 -20.46 -14.37
CA GLN A 15 -5.98 -20.08 -13.37
C GLN A 15 -6.43 -18.69 -12.91
N GLU A 16 -6.87 -18.59 -11.67
CA GLU A 16 -7.07 -17.31 -11.02
C GLU A 16 -5.73 -16.61 -11.14
N ASN A 17 -5.68 -15.54 -11.94
CA ASN A 17 -4.53 -14.66 -11.94
C ASN A 17 -4.38 -14.21 -10.50
N ASN A 18 -3.36 -14.72 -9.81
CA ASN A 18 -2.96 -14.22 -8.50
C ASN A 18 -2.52 -12.78 -8.75
N THR A 19 -3.49 -11.88 -8.71
CA THR A 19 -3.27 -10.47 -8.90
C THR A 19 -2.76 -10.05 -7.56
N ASP A 20 -1.44 -10.07 -7.40
CA ASP A 20 -0.88 -9.66 -6.15
C ASP A 20 -1.27 -8.20 -5.92
N MET A 21 -2.00 -7.95 -4.84
CA MET A 21 -2.43 -6.61 -4.47
C MET A 21 -1.78 -6.20 -3.16
N TYR A 22 -1.76 -4.89 -2.95
CA TYR A 22 -1.49 -4.28 -1.67
C TYR A 22 -2.75 -3.63 -1.15
N VAL A 23 -2.97 -3.73 0.15
CA VAL A 23 -3.96 -2.92 0.85
C VAL A 23 -3.24 -1.90 1.72
N CYS A 24 -3.61 -0.63 1.56
CA CYS A 24 -3.21 0.42 2.48
C CYS A 24 -3.87 0.18 3.84
N LYS A 25 -3.07 0.10 4.90
CA LYS A 25 -3.58 -0.07 6.26
C LYS A 25 -3.03 1.01 7.16
N LEU A 26 -3.92 1.87 7.62
CA LEU A 26 -3.68 2.78 8.73
C LEU A 26 -3.88 2.02 10.06
N GLY A 27 -2.87 2.09 10.92
CA GLY A 27 -2.81 1.46 12.22
C GLY A 27 -2.99 2.46 13.36
N HIS A 28 -2.27 2.21 14.45
CA HIS A 28 -2.29 3.08 15.62
C HIS A 28 -1.69 4.47 15.29
N THR A 29 -2.23 5.49 15.94
CA THR A 29 -1.76 6.88 15.81
C THR A 29 -1.27 7.39 17.15
N THR A 30 -0.28 8.28 17.08
CA THR A 30 0.15 9.12 18.20
C THR A 30 -0.31 10.55 17.97
N SER A 31 -0.29 11.39 19.02
CA SER A 31 -0.67 12.80 18.90
C SER A 31 0.20 13.53 17.87
N ALA A 32 -0.42 14.21 16.91
CA ALA A 32 0.28 15.05 15.96
C ALA A 32 1.01 16.19 16.69
N LYS A 33 2.29 16.40 16.37
CA LYS A 33 3.12 17.44 17.02
C LYS A 33 2.98 18.82 16.37
N ASN A 34 2.49 18.86 15.13
CA ASN A 34 2.31 20.10 14.36
C ASN A 34 1.20 19.90 13.30
N LYS A 35 0.79 21.02 12.69
CA LYS A 35 -0.26 21.04 11.65
C LYS A 35 0.13 20.24 10.39
N LEU A 36 1.41 20.15 10.08
CA LEU A 36 1.93 19.40 8.94
C LEU A 36 1.68 17.89 9.10
N GLU A 37 1.99 17.33 10.27
CA GLU A 37 1.74 15.92 10.60
C GLU A 37 0.24 15.64 10.67
N GLU A 38 -0.57 16.59 11.14
CA GLU A 38 -2.03 16.47 11.14
C GLU A 38 -2.61 16.40 9.72
N GLU A 39 -2.19 17.30 8.82
CA GLU A 39 -2.60 17.27 7.41
C GLU A 39 -2.12 16.02 6.68
N PHE A 40 -0.92 15.54 7.01
CA PHE A 40 -0.41 14.29 6.45
C PHE A 40 -1.16 13.06 6.97
N PHE A 41 -1.54 13.04 8.25
CA PHE A 41 -2.36 11.99 8.83
C PHE A 41 -3.75 11.93 8.17
N GLN A 42 -4.39 13.07 7.91
CA GLN A 42 -5.69 13.09 7.21
C GLN A 42 -5.56 12.47 5.81
N TYR A 43 -4.49 12.76 5.09
CA TYR A 43 -4.20 12.12 3.81
C TYR A 43 -4.02 10.60 3.91
N LEU A 44 -3.27 10.11 4.90
CA LEU A 44 -3.12 8.67 5.13
C LEU A 44 -4.47 7.99 5.45
N LYS A 45 -5.37 8.72 6.12
CA LYS A 45 -6.72 8.26 6.43
C LYS A 45 -7.63 8.22 5.20
N GLU A 46 -7.48 9.16 4.27
CA GLU A 46 -8.20 9.16 2.98
C GLU A 46 -7.83 7.96 2.13
N ILE A 47 -6.56 7.54 2.18
CA ILE A 47 -6.08 6.39 1.42
C ILE A 47 -6.11 5.06 2.21
N ASP A 48 -6.69 5.06 3.41
CA ASP A 48 -6.85 3.85 4.22
C ASP A 48 -7.77 2.86 3.51
N ARG A 49 -7.39 1.57 3.55
CA ARG A 49 -8.10 0.44 2.93
C ARG A 49 -8.26 0.50 1.40
N ILE A 50 -7.53 1.39 0.72
CA ILE A 50 -7.44 1.36 -0.73
C ILE A 50 -6.61 0.16 -1.17
N TRP A 51 -7.07 -0.50 -2.24
CA TRP A 51 -6.40 -1.62 -2.90
C TRP A 51 -5.59 -1.11 -4.07
N VAL A 52 -4.36 -1.57 -4.19
CA VAL A 52 -3.41 -1.15 -5.23
C VAL A 52 -2.75 -2.40 -5.81
N GLU A 53 -2.67 -2.48 -7.12
CA GLU A 53 -1.95 -3.56 -7.82
C GLU A 53 -0.44 -3.51 -7.48
N ASP A 54 0.21 -4.66 -7.39
CA ASP A 54 1.66 -4.76 -7.10
C ASP A 54 2.50 -3.88 -8.02
N GLU A 55 2.19 -3.86 -9.32
CA GLU A 55 2.91 -3.05 -10.33
C GLU A 55 2.88 -1.55 -10.01
N LYS A 56 1.83 -1.07 -9.33
CA LYS A 56 1.62 0.34 -8.98
C LYS A 56 2.06 0.67 -7.56
N VAL A 57 2.53 -0.30 -6.78
CA VAL A 57 2.90 -0.07 -5.37
C VAL A 57 4.07 0.92 -5.25
N GLU A 58 5.01 0.90 -6.19
CA GLU A 58 6.15 1.82 -6.18
C GLU A 58 5.72 3.26 -6.50
N GLU A 59 4.77 3.43 -7.42
CA GLU A 59 4.18 4.73 -7.74
C GLU A 59 3.44 5.29 -6.53
N LEU A 60 2.63 4.47 -5.87
CA LEU A 60 1.92 4.86 -4.65
C LEU A 60 2.88 5.33 -3.55
N LYS A 61 4.00 4.62 -3.34
CA LYS A 61 5.01 5.05 -2.35
C LYS A 61 5.58 6.42 -2.69
N LYS A 62 5.94 6.64 -3.96
CA LYS A 62 6.44 7.94 -4.44
C LYS A 62 5.39 9.02 -4.26
N ASP A 63 4.13 8.72 -4.54
CA ASP A 63 3.02 9.65 -4.37
C ASP A 63 2.80 10.02 -2.90
N ILE A 64 2.83 9.05 -1.98
CA ILE A 64 2.73 9.32 -0.54
C ILE A 64 3.87 10.25 -0.08
N LEU A 65 5.11 9.97 -0.48
CA LEU A 65 6.27 10.80 -0.14
C LEU A 65 6.19 12.19 -0.79
N SER A 66 5.77 12.28 -2.04
CA SER A 66 5.56 13.52 -2.78
C SER A 66 4.48 14.38 -2.13
N ALA A 67 3.37 13.76 -1.73
CA ALA A 67 2.28 14.43 -1.03
C ALA A 67 2.76 15.00 0.31
N TYR A 68 3.65 14.31 1.02
CA TYR A 68 4.29 14.86 2.20
C TYR A 68 5.20 16.06 1.88
N SER A 69 6.09 15.94 0.90
CA SER A 69 6.98 17.04 0.49
C SER A 69 6.22 18.30 0.11
N LYS A 70 5.12 18.18 -0.64
CA LYS A 70 4.23 19.30 -0.98
C LYS A 70 3.61 19.97 0.26
N ARG A 71 3.33 19.21 1.32
CA ARG A 71 2.83 19.77 2.60
C ARG A 71 3.95 20.44 3.39
N CYS A 72 5.17 19.93 3.34
CA CYS A 72 6.35 20.59 3.92
C CYS A 72 6.58 21.99 3.33
N GLU A 73 6.44 22.14 2.00
CA GLU A 73 6.57 23.44 1.32
C GLU A 73 5.54 24.46 1.80
N LYS A 74 4.31 24.03 2.12
CA LYS A 74 3.24 24.89 2.66
C LYS A 74 3.51 25.35 4.09
N HIS A 75 4.32 24.60 4.84
CA HIS A 75 4.58 24.84 6.27
C HIS A 75 6.09 25.02 6.53
N PRO A 76 6.73 26.09 6.03
CA PRO A 76 8.19 26.27 6.09
C PRO A 76 8.74 26.41 7.52
N ARG A 77 7.87 26.73 8.50
CA ARG A 77 8.23 26.81 9.92
C ARG A 77 8.27 25.45 10.61
N CYS A 78 7.71 24.40 10.01
CA CYS A 78 7.75 23.05 10.54
C CYS A 78 9.03 22.35 10.07
N LYS A 79 9.77 21.71 10.99
CA LYS A 79 10.92 20.88 10.60
C LYS A 79 10.40 19.61 9.90
N PRO A 80 10.73 19.38 8.62
CA PRO A 80 10.29 18.18 7.93
C PRO A 80 11.01 16.97 8.53
N LEU A 81 10.24 16.00 9.01
CA LEU A 81 10.76 14.68 9.34
C LEU A 81 11.03 13.92 8.03
N GLN A 82 12.16 13.22 7.97
CA GLN A 82 12.47 12.31 6.87
C GLN A 82 11.50 11.13 6.92
N LYS A 83 10.78 10.89 5.83
CA LYS A 83 9.84 9.78 5.68
C LYS A 83 10.35 8.83 4.60
N SER A 84 10.25 7.53 4.86
CA SER A 84 10.70 6.50 3.94
C SER A 84 9.92 5.22 4.16
N PHE A 85 9.87 4.36 3.13
CA PHE A 85 9.31 3.02 3.26
C PHE A 85 10.44 2.00 3.49
N TYR A 86 10.20 1.05 4.37
CA TYR A 86 11.08 -0.10 4.59
C TYR A 86 10.25 -1.39 4.57
N LYS A 87 10.92 -2.52 4.34
CA LYS A 87 10.25 -3.83 4.33
C LYS A 87 9.92 -4.28 5.75
N GLY A 88 8.74 -4.89 5.92
CA GLY A 88 8.33 -5.48 7.19
C GLY A 88 9.31 -6.56 7.67
N PHE A 89 9.46 -6.67 8.98
CA PHE A 89 10.34 -7.69 9.59
C PHE A 89 9.72 -9.09 9.50
N ASP A 90 8.43 -9.20 9.86
CA ASP A 90 7.71 -10.47 9.87
C ASP A 90 7.32 -10.92 8.46
N ASN A 91 6.87 -9.98 7.62
CA ASN A 91 6.52 -10.21 6.23
C ASN A 91 7.34 -9.29 5.33
N LYS A 92 8.33 -9.87 4.62
CA LYS A 92 9.27 -9.12 3.77
C LYS A 92 8.63 -8.47 2.54
N GLU A 93 7.38 -8.81 2.26
CA GLU A 93 6.59 -8.25 1.15
C GLU A 93 5.84 -6.99 1.57
N ASP A 94 5.60 -6.80 2.86
CA ASP A 94 4.91 -5.62 3.39
C ASP A 94 5.84 -4.42 3.41
N PHE A 95 5.29 -3.22 3.16
CA PHE A 95 6.04 -1.97 3.25
C PHE A 95 5.49 -1.09 4.35
N ILE A 96 6.34 -0.72 5.30
CA ILE A 96 5.97 0.11 6.45
C ILE A 96 6.51 1.52 6.25
N LEU A 97 5.67 2.53 6.48
CA LEU A 97 6.05 3.93 6.45
C LEU A 97 6.74 4.33 7.76
N SER A 98 7.98 4.79 7.65
CA SER A 98 8.75 5.38 8.75
C SER A 98 8.58 6.90 8.81
N GLY A 99 8.75 7.46 10.01
CA GLY A 99 8.79 8.91 10.22
C GLY A 99 7.42 9.60 10.19
N SER A 100 6.33 8.85 10.37
CA SER A 100 4.95 9.33 10.50
C SER A 100 4.46 9.24 11.94
N ASN A 101 3.55 10.13 12.35
CA ASN A 101 2.85 10.03 13.64
C ASN A 101 1.82 8.90 13.71
N ALA A 102 1.54 8.24 12.60
CA ALA A 102 0.69 7.04 12.54
C ALA A 102 1.42 5.88 11.88
N SER A 103 1.16 4.68 12.39
CA SER A 103 1.56 3.44 11.75
C SER A 103 0.79 3.30 10.45
N PHE A 104 1.51 3.20 9.34
CA PHE A 104 0.92 2.99 8.02
C PHE A 104 1.70 1.91 7.29
N THR A 105 0.99 0.90 6.80
CA THR A 105 1.58 -0.28 6.18
C THR A 105 0.85 -0.59 4.89
N LEU A 106 1.60 -0.84 3.82
CA LEU A 106 1.11 -1.47 2.60
C LEU A 106 1.25 -2.98 2.81
N LEU A 107 0.14 -3.66 3.06
CA LEU A 107 0.10 -5.10 3.29
C LEU A 107 -0.05 -5.84 1.97
N LYS A 108 0.85 -6.78 1.67
CA LYS A 108 0.73 -7.67 0.52
C LYS A 108 -0.41 -8.65 0.79
N THR A 109 -1.36 -8.74 -0.14
CA THR A 109 -2.44 -9.72 -0.10
C THR A 109 -2.01 -10.95 -0.90
N LYS A 110 -2.20 -12.13 -0.31
CA LYS A 110 -1.86 -13.43 -0.90
C LYS A 110 -3.08 -14.14 -1.44
#